data_AF-A0A3D1ASD0-F1
#
_entry.id   AF-A0A3D1ASD0-F1
#
_cell.length_a   1.000
_cell.length_b   1.000
_cell.length_c   1.000
_cell.angle_alpha   90.00
_cell.angle_beta   90.00
_cell.angle_gamma   90.00
#
_symmetry.space_group_name_H-M   'P 1'
#
loop_
_entity.id
_entity.type
_entity.pdbx_description
1 polymer ?
#
loop_
_entity_poly.entity_id
_entity_poly.type
_entity_poly.pdbx_seq_one_letter_code
_entity_poly.pdbx_strand_id
1 'polypeptide(L)'
;MPDVGGVTVAADVMPLGRSLLIVFAYRDAAHFDYAHLSTDTGEAQPYHNGIFHVYGGERVRISPERGPAAFAAGNRWYHVTLTRDSATGAVRVSVDGKAIPALEAVDASLGAGKIGLGSFDETAQFKNVRISAEGL
;
A
#
# COMPACT_ATOMS: atom_id res chain seq x y z
N MET A 1 -4.36 24.39 7.71
CA MET A 1 -4.29 23.11 8.44
C MET A 1 -2.83 22.90 8.75
N PRO A 2 -2.41 22.53 9.98
CA PRO A 2 -0.99 22.27 10.21
C PRO A 2 -0.56 21.09 9.35
N ASP A 3 0.61 21.22 8.72
CA ASP A 3 1.22 20.19 7.88
C ASP A 3 1.52 18.95 8.74
N VAL A 4 0.62 17.98 8.72
CA VAL A 4 0.87 16.61 9.21
C VAL A 4 2.00 16.06 8.35
N GLY A 5 3.20 15.84 8.89
CA GLY A 5 4.43 15.49 8.17
C GLY A 5 4.41 14.16 7.40
N GLY A 6 3.36 13.37 7.54
CA GLY A 6 3.17 12.13 6.80
C GLY A 6 2.37 11.11 7.62
N VAL A 7 2.09 9.96 7.03
CA VAL A 7 1.48 8.81 7.70
C VAL A 7 2.33 7.57 7.50
N THR A 8 2.50 6.81 8.58
CA THR A 8 3.11 5.48 8.58
C THR A 8 2.08 4.47 9.04
N VAL A 9 1.92 3.40 8.28
CA VAL A 9 1.12 2.23 8.62
C VAL A 9 2.07 1.05 8.74
N ALA A 10 2.17 0.46 9.93
CA ALA A 10 2.93 -0.76 10.18
C ALA A 10 1.96 -1.86 10.61
N ALA A 11 2.05 -3.05 10.02
CA ALA A 11 1.19 -4.18 10.35
C ALA A 11 1.91 -5.51 10.11
N ASP A 12 1.57 -6.50 10.94
CA ASP A 12 1.86 -7.88 10.60
C ASP A 12 0.72 -8.40 9.73
N VAL A 13 1.06 -8.97 8.58
CA VAL A 13 0.10 -9.43 7.58
C VAL A 13 0.41 -10.86 7.15
N MET A 14 -0.62 -11.60 6.78
CA MET A 14 -0.47 -12.93 6.17
C MET A 14 -1.49 -13.07 5.03
N PRO A 15 -1.06 -13.13 3.76
CA PRO A 15 -1.95 -13.53 2.68
C PRO A 15 -2.32 -15.01 2.86
N LEU A 16 -3.61 -15.35 2.87
CA LEU A 16 -4.09 -16.75 2.87
C LEU A 16 -4.32 -17.29 1.45
N GLY A 17 -3.99 -16.47 0.45
CA GLY A 17 -3.98 -16.80 -0.96
C GLY A 17 -2.80 -16.08 -1.59
N ARG A 18 -3.06 -14.96 -2.26
CA ARG A 18 -1.99 -14.19 -2.92
C ARG A 18 -1.93 -12.76 -2.45
N SER A 19 -3.07 -12.10 -2.39
CA SER A 19 -3.11 -10.63 -2.37
C SER A 19 -3.73 -10.03 -1.11
N LEU A 20 -3.19 -8.87 -0.72
CA LEU A 20 -3.81 -7.97 0.23
C LEU A 20 -3.57 -6.50 -0.14
N LEU A 21 -4.39 -5.63 0.45
CA LEU A 21 -4.41 -4.21 0.18
C LEU A 21 -4.15 -3.41 1.45
N ILE A 22 -3.35 -2.35 1.34
CA ILE A 22 -3.30 -1.26 2.31
C ILE A 22 -3.79 0.00 1.61
N VAL A 23 -4.93 0.53 2.05
CA VAL A 23 -5.56 1.73 1.50
C VAL A 23 -5.09 2.94 2.30
N PHE A 24 -4.75 4.02 1.61
CA PHE A 24 -4.32 5.28 2.20
C PHE A 24 -4.89 6.48 1.42
N ALA A 25 -4.80 7.67 2.03
CA ALA A 25 -5.40 8.89 1.50
C ALA A 25 -6.89 8.74 1.13
N TYR A 26 -7.62 7.83 1.81
CA TYR A 26 -9.03 7.56 1.49
C TYR A 26 -9.91 8.73 1.92
N ARG A 27 -10.55 9.36 0.94
CA ARG A 27 -11.59 10.38 1.14
C ARG A 27 -12.98 9.77 1.03
N ASP A 28 -13.22 9.06 -0.07
CA ASP A 28 -14.49 8.43 -0.43
C ASP A 28 -14.26 7.29 -1.44
N ALA A 29 -15.33 6.60 -1.82
CA ALA A 29 -15.25 5.40 -2.66
C ALA A 29 -14.75 5.65 -4.10
N ALA A 30 -14.64 6.91 -4.52
CA ALA A 30 -14.08 7.31 -5.81
C ALA A 30 -12.73 8.01 -5.68
N HIS A 31 -12.18 8.19 -4.47
CA HIS A 31 -10.98 8.99 -4.21
C HIS A 31 -10.11 8.39 -3.10
N PHE A 32 -9.16 7.54 -3.48
CA PHE A 32 -8.22 6.89 -2.57
C PHE A 32 -7.04 6.30 -3.34
N ASP A 33 -5.95 6.06 -2.62
CA ASP A 33 -4.83 5.26 -3.09
C ASP A 33 -4.76 3.94 -2.35
N TYR A 34 -4.11 2.94 -2.96
CA TYR A 34 -3.82 1.70 -2.28
C TYR A 34 -2.55 1.02 -2.77
N ALA A 35 -1.86 0.35 -1.86
CA ALA A 35 -0.80 -0.59 -2.17
C ALA A 35 -1.41 -1.99 -2.32
N HIS A 36 -1.18 -2.64 -3.46
CA HIS A 36 -1.53 -4.04 -3.68
C HIS A 36 -0.28 -4.89 -3.49
N LEU A 37 -0.23 -5.70 -2.42
CA LEU A 37 0.87 -6.62 -2.15
C LEU A 37 0.46 -8.04 -2.52
N SER A 38 1.31 -8.75 -3.26
CA SER A 38 0.98 -10.08 -3.81
C SER A 38 2.19 -11.02 -3.88
N THR A 39 1.92 -12.31 -4.09
CA THR A 39 2.90 -13.35 -4.41
C THR A 39 3.40 -13.32 -5.86
N ASP A 40 2.68 -12.66 -6.78
CA ASP A 40 3.08 -12.50 -8.19
C ASP A 40 3.90 -11.23 -8.39
N THR A 41 4.90 -11.21 -9.27
CA THR A 41 5.57 -9.95 -9.64
C THR A 41 4.62 -9.02 -10.41
N GLY A 42 4.89 -7.71 -10.40
CA GLY A 42 4.15 -6.75 -11.22
C GLY A 42 4.30 -7.02 -12.72
N GLU A 43 5.46 -7.52 -13.14
CA GLU A 43 5.71 -7.93 -14.54
C GLU A 43 4.86 -9.15 -14.96
N ALA A 44 4.55 -10.07 -14.05
CA ALA A 44 3.74 -11.25 -14.34
C ALA A 44 2.23 -10.96 -14.29
N GLN A 45 1.80 -10.06 -13.39
CA GLN A 45 0.42 -9.61 -13.24
C GLN A 45 0.43 -8.09 -13.01
N PRO A 46 0.15 -7.25 -14.04
CA PRO A 46 0.28 -5.79 -13.96
C PRO A 46 -0.57 -5.10 -12.88
N TYR A 47 -1.59 -5.79 -12.37
CA TYR A 47 -2.43 -5.31 -11.27
C TYR A 47 -1.92 -5.70 -9.87
N HIS A 48 -0.83 -6.48 -9.79
CA HIS A 48 -0.20 -6.92 -8.54
C HIS A 48 1.08 -6.13 -8.25
N ASN A 49 1.47 -6.11 -6.97
CA ASN A 49 2.69 -5.45 -6.49
C ASN A 49 2.86 -4.05 -7.08
N GLY A 50 1.84 -3.22 -6.85
CA GLY A 50 1.77 -1.85 -7.38
C GLY A 50 1.09 -0.90 -6.40
N ILE A 51 1.38 0.38 -6.58
CA ILE A 51 0.60 1.48 -5.99
C ILE A 51 -0.40 1.93 -7.05
N PHE A 52 -1.66 2.01 -6.63
CA PHE A 52 -2.77 2.37 -7.49
C PHE A 52 -3.52 3.55 -6.92
N HIS A 53 -4.04 4.33 -7.83
CA HIS A 53 -4.75 5.56 -7.60
C HIS A 53 -6.17 5.46 -8.17
N VAL A 54 -7.16 5.88 -7.39
CA VAL A 54 -8.57 5.99 -7.82
C VAL A 54 -9.02 7.42 -7.59
N TYR A 55 -9.41 8.11 -8.66
CA TYR A 55 -9.81 9.53 -8.62
C TYR A 55 -10.89 9.84 -9.65
N GLY A 56 -12.12 9.53 -9.30
CA GLY A 56 -13.31 9.74 -10.13
C GLY A 56 -13.44 8.78 -11.32
N GLY A 57 -12.63 7.73 -11.39
CA GLY A 57 -12.64 6.77 -12.50
C GLY A 57 -12.04 5.41 -12.12
N GLU A 58 -11.69 4.62 -13.14
CA GLU A 58 -11.00 3.35 -12.98
C GLU A 58 -9.66 3.52 -12.25
N ARG A 59 -9.22 2.45 -11.58
CA ARG A 59 -7.90 2.42 -10.95
C ARG A 59 -6.78 2.62 -11.98
N VAL A 60 -5.77 3.39 -11.61
CA VAL A 60 -4.56 3.62 -12.42
C VAL A 60 -3.33 3.23 -11.61
N ARG A 61 -2.42 2.46 -12.21
CA ARG A 61 -1.11 2.17 -11.60
C ARG A 61 -0.22 3.41 -11.69
N ILE A 62 0.36 3.81 -10.56
CA ILE A 62 1.28 4.97 -10.47
C ILE A 62 2.71 4.59 -10.09
N SER A 63 2.96 3.31 -9.81
CA SER A 63 4.31 2.76 -9.54
C SER A 63 4.88 1.95 -10.71
N PRO A 64 6.21 1.75 -10.79
CA PRO A 64 6.83 0.84 -11.78
C PRO A 64 6.40 -0.61 -11.58
N GLU A 65 6.44 -1.44 -12.63
CA GLU A 65 6.17 -2.90 -12.56
C GLU A 65 7.35 -3.72 -12.04
N ARG A 66 8.56 -3.18 -12.16
CA ARG A 66 9.81 -3.89 -11.89
C ARG A 66 10.04 -4.07 -10.39
N GLY A 67 10.27 -5.32 -9.98
CA GLY A 67 10.67 -5.65 -8.61
C GLY A 67 10.34 -7.10 -8.25
N PRO A 68 10.87 -7.60 -7.12
CA PRO A 68 10.46 -8.89 -6.59
C PRO A 68 9.00 -8.86 -6.17
N ALA A 69 8.39 -10.03 -6.02
CA ALA A 69 7.11 -10.13 -5.35
C ALA A 69 7.21 -9.68 -3.88
N ALA A 70 6.17 -9.03 -3.36
CA ALA A 70 6.10 -8.64 -1.96
C ALA A 70 6.11 -9.86 -1.03
N PHE A 71 5.45 -10.94 -1.44
CA PHE A 71 5.33 -12.17 -0.66
C PHE A 71 5.89 -13.38 -1.42
N ALA A 72 6.32 -14.38 -0.65
CA ALA A 72 6.54 -15.71 -1.18
C ALA A 72 5.24 -16.51 -1.08
N ALA A 73 5.10 -17.56 -1.89
CA ALA A 73 3.98 -18.48 -1.74
C ALA A 73 3.98 -19.17 -0.37
N GLY A 74 2.79 -19.35 0.19
CA GLY A 74 2.58 -20.03 1.47
C GLY A 74 2.08 -19.11 2.58
N ASN A 75 1.56 -19.71 3.65
CA ASN A 75 0.90 -18.99 4.74
C ASN A 75 1.90 -18.66 5.84
N ARG A 76 2.55 -17.49 5.73
CA ARG A 76 3.41 -16.95 6.79
C ARG A 76 3.10 -15.49 7.08
N TRP A 77 3.47 -15.06 8.28
CA TRP A 77 3.45 -13.66 8.65
C TRP A 77 4.61 -12.89 8.01
N TYR A 78 4.31 -11.67 7.60
CA TYR A 78 5.23 -10.65 7.12
C TYR A 78 5.02 -9.36 7.92
N HIS A 79 6.07 -8.58 8.11
CA HIS A 79 5.95 -7.23 8.65
C HIS A 79 5.96 -6.23 7.50
N VAL A 80 4.85 -5.50 7.32
CA VAL A 80 4.70 -4.49 6.25
C VAL A 80 4.67 -3.11 6.84
N THR A 81 5.48 -2.22 6.27
CA THR A 81 5.47 -0.78 6.59
C THR A 81 5.21 0.01 5.33
N LEU A 82 4.13 0.79 5.31
CA LEU A 82 3.84 1.81 4.31
C LEU A 82 4.09 3.18 4.92
N THR A 83 4.87 4.02 4.23
CA THR A 83 5.05 5.43 4.57
C THR A 83 4.52 6.29 3.44
N ARG A 84 3.81 7.37 3.78
CA ARG A 84 3.41 8.42 2.85
C ARG A 84 3.81 9.78 3.42
N ASP A 85 4.63 10.49 2.67
CA ASP A 85 4.98 11.88 2.92
C ASP A 85 3.86 12.77 2.39
N SER A 86 3.30 13.62 3.24
CA SER A 86 2.15 14.46 2.90
C SER A 86 2.52 15.68 2.05
N ALA A 87 3.76 16.16 2.17
CA ALA A 87 4.23 17.37 1.51
C ALA A 87 4.60 17.09 0.05
N THR A 88 5.17 15.92 -0.21
CA THR A 88 5.62 15.49 -1.54
C THR A 88 4.66 14.53 -2.22
N GLY A 89 3.80 13.84 -1.44
CA GLY A 89 2.97 12.75 -1.95
C GLY A 89 3.73 11.44 -2.15
N ALA A 90 5.01 11.38 -1.77
CA ALA A 90 5.81 10.17 -1.94
C ALA A 90 5.30 9.04 -1.04
N VAL A 91 5.14 7.85 -1.61
CA VAL A 91 4.75 6.63 -0.91
C VAL A 91 5.78 5.54 -1.15
N ARG A 92 6.11 4.80 -0.10
CA ARG A 92 7.00 3.62 -0.16
C ARG A 92 6.46 2.52 0.72
N VAL A 93 6.66 1.28 0.27
CA VAL A 93 6.32 0.08 1.05
C VAL A 93 7.54 -0.81 1.22
N SER A 94 7.71 -1.31 2.43
CA SER A 94 8.70 -2.33 2.76
C SER A 94 8.03 -3.58 3.34
N VAL A 95 8.63 -4.73 3.07
CA VAL A 95 8.21 -6.03 3.60
C VAL A 95 9.42 -6.68 4.28
N ASP A 96 9.25 -7.10 5.54
CA ASP A 96 10.32 -7.62 6.41
C ASP A 96 11.57 -6.71 6.40
N GLY A 97 11.34 -5.40 6.42
CA GLY A 97 12.38 -4.38 6.40
C GLY A 97 13.08 -4.16 5.05
N LYS A 98 12.62 -4.80 3.97
CA LYS A 98 13.17 -4.64 2.62
C LYS A 98 12.23 -3.83 1.75
N ALA A 99 12.76 -2.80 1.09
CA ALA A 99 12.01 -2.04 0.10
C ALA A 99 11.63 -2.92 -1.09
N ILE A 100 10.44 -2.68 -1.65
CA ILE A 100 9.96 -3.33 -2.86
C ILE A 100 9.83 -2.24 -3.94
N PRO A 101 10.73 -2.17 -4.95
CA PRO A 101 10.74 -1.07 -5.92
C PRO A 101 9.42 -0.87 -6.68
N ALA A 102 8.64 -1.93 -6.87
CA ALA A 102 7.33 -1.86 -7.52
C ALA A 102 6.23 -1.23 -6.62
N LEU A 103 6.52 -1.01 -5.33
CA LEU A 103 5.65 -0.38 -4.33
C LEU A 103 6.17 0.99 -3.89
N GLU A 104 6.75 1.74 -4.83
CA GLU A 104 7.14 3.14 -4.66
C GLU A 104 6.44 4.00 -5.71
N ALA A 105 5.86 5.13 -5.28
CA ALA A 105 5.19 6.08 -6.17
C ALA A 105 5.16 7.48 -5.57
N VAL A 106 4.64 8.44 -6.33
CA VAL A 106 4.32 9.79 -5.87
C VAL A 106 2.90 10.12 -6.33
N ASP A 107 2.02 10.47 -5.38
CA ASP A 107 0.72 11.06 -5.68
C ASP A 107 0.47 12.32 -4.83
N ALA A 108 0.37 13.45 -5.52
CA ALA A 108 0.06 14.75 -4.95
C ALA A 108 -1.40 15.18 -5.17
N SER A 109 -2.24 14.35 -5.79
CA SER A 109 -3.64 14.67 -6.05
C SER A 109 -4.55 14.43 -4.83
N LEU A 110 -4.16 13.51 -3.94
CA LEU A 110 -4.84 13.26 -2.69
C LEU A 110 -4.06 13.81 -1.48
N GLY A 111 -4.79 14.11 -0.41
CA GLY A 111 -4.24 14.69 0.83
C GLY A 111 -4.32 13.71 2.01
N ALA A 112 -4.47 14.27 3.22
CA ALA A 112 -4.79 13.47 4.40
C ALA A 112 -6.13 12.73 4.20
N GLY A 113 -6.22 11.51 4.70
CA GLY A 113 -7.39 10.66 4.56
C GLY A 113 -7.36 9.48 5.53
N LYS A 114 -8.37 8.62 5.42
CA LYS A 114 -8.46 7.40 6.23
C LYS A 114 -7.47 6.34 5.74
N ILE A 115 -7.13 5.43 6.64
CA ILE A 115 -6.37 4.21 6.35
C ILE A 115 -7.36 3.03 6.34
N GLY A 116 -7.16 2.10 5.42
CA GLY A 116 -7.94 0.87 5.31
C GLY A 116 -7.06 -0.35 5.10
N LEU A 117 -7.58 -1.52 5.49
CA LEU A 117 -6.96 -2.82 5.25
C LEU A 117 -7.96 -3.67 4.48
N GLY A 118 -7.49 -4.41 3.48
CA GLY A 118 -8.35 -5.23 2.65
C GLY A 118 -7.63 -6.42 2.03
N SER A 119 -8.39 -7.27 1.36
CA SER A 119 -7.87 -8.32 0.49
C SER A 119 -8.38 -8.13 -0.94
N PHE A 120 -7.81 -8.87 -1.90
CA PHE A 120 -8.22 -8.82 -3.29
C PHE A 120 -8.40 -10.24 -3.82
N ASP A 121 -9.61 -10.61 -4.23
CA ASP A 121 -10.07 -11.94 -4.67
C ASP A 121 -9.80 -13.14 -3.72
N GLU A 122 -9.04 -12.93 -2.65
CA GLU A 122 -8.69 -13.92 -1.64
C GLU A 122 -8.87 -13.34 -0.22
N THR A 123 -8.41 -14.06 0.81
CA THR A 123 -8.46 -13.64 2.22
C THR A 123 -7.07 -13.29 2.75
N ALA A 124 -7.00 -12.35 3.70
CA ALA A 124 -5.78 -12.02 4.43
C ALA A 124 -6.06 -11.89 5.93
N GLN A 125 -5.01 -12.07 6.73
CA GLN A 125 -5.05 -11.80 8.17
C GLN A 125 -4.14 -10.62 8.51
N PHE A 126 -4.58 -9.82 9.49
CA PHE A 126 -3.88 -8.64 9.96
C PHE A 126 -3.81 -8.65 11.47
N LYS A 127 -2.67 -8.30 12.05
CA LYS A 127 -2.50 -8.06 13.49
C LYS A 127 -1.44 -7.00 13.73
N ASN A 128 -1.32 -6.56 14.99
CA ASN A 128 -0.31 -5.60 15.41
C ASN A 128 -0.29 -4.31 14.57
N VAL A 129 -1.47 -3.88 14.12
CA VAL A 129 -1.63 -2.71 13.25
C VAL A 129 -1.35 -1.45 14.07
N ARG A 130 -0.40 -0.64 13.60
CA ARG A 130 -0.05 0.66 14.16
C ARG A 130 -0.12 1.70 13.05
N ILE A 131 -0.81 2.79 13.34
CA ILE A 131 -0.85 3.98 12.48
C ILE A 131 -0.24 5.12 13.28
N SER A 132 0.73 5.81 12.69
CA SER A 132 1.35 7.00 13.27
C SER A 132 1.39 8.11 12.24
N ALA A 133 1.12 9.34 12.67
CA ALA A 133 1.30 10.54 11.87
C ALA A 133 2.44 11.37 12.48
N GLU A 134 3.30 11.94 11.64
CA GLU A 134 4.28 12.92 12.09
C GLU A 134 3.60 14.30 12.21
N GLY A 135 3.89 15.04 13.29
CA GLY A 135 3.32 16.38 13.52
C GLY A 135 2.06 16.46 14.39
N LEU A 136 1.81 15.47 15.27
CA LEU A 136 0.85 15.60 16.37
C LEU A 136 1.52 16.11 17.65
#